data_AF-A0A7S4G416-F1
#
_entry.id   AF-A0A7S4G416-F1
#
_cell.length_a   1.000
_cell.length_b   1.000
_cell.length_c   1.000
_cell.angle_alpha   90.00
_cell.angle_beta   90.00
_cell.angle_gamma   90.00
#
_symmetry.space_group_name_H-M   'P 1'
#
loop_
_entity.id
_entity.type
_entity.pdbx_description
1 polymer ?
#
loop_
_entity_poly.entity_id
_entity_poly.type
_entity_poly.pdbx_seq_one_letter_code
_entity_poly.pdbx_strand_id
1 'polypeptide(L)'
;MVSAFVGGSVHDWYRTSIIQHAVSADPLGPYVIAGTALNGTGNRADFDATGVHNPQVVKLHREPVYLLFYIGLNCLALPGKDCERFQSIGVASASSPAGPWQRLGSAIIAPRATDSKECVMRGRLQWCVVANPSAVVHDDDSVTLFYRGVLDNAILQKFAASWKGPYVRSQGSVINTLAWQVED
;
A
#
# COMPACT_ATOMS: atom_id res chain seq x y z
N MET A 1 8.31 -9.20 -4.72
CA MET A 1 8.61 -8.11 -3.78
C MET A 1 8.16 -8.53 -2.40
N VAL A 2 8.94 -8.22 -1.37
CA VAL A 2 8.64 -8.58 0.03
C VAL A 2 8.95 -7.41 0.96
N SER A 3 8.21 -7.28 2.05
CA SER A 3 8.59 -6.37 3.14
C SER A 3 9.77 -6.97 3.91
N ALA A 4 10.73 -6.14 4.28
CA ALA A 4 11.85 -6.49 5.16
C ALA A 4 12.09 -5.38 6.18
N PHE A 5 12.81 -5.66 7.26
CA PHE A 5 13.07 -4.69 8.34
C PHE A 5 14.57 -4.40 8.44
N VAL A 6 14.94 -3.12 8.46
CA VAL A 6 16.34 -2.69 8.61
C VAL A 6 16.53 -2.02 9.97
N GLY A 7 17.38 -2.59 10.82
CA GLY A 7 17.66 -2.03 12.15
C GLY A 7 16.50 -2.16 13.14
N GLY A 8 15.57 -3.09 12.91
CA GLY A 8 14.41 -3.32 13.75
C GLY A 8 13.79 -4.70 13.55
N SER A 9 12.60 -4.88 14.09
CA SER A 9 11.83 -6.13 14.03
C SER A 9 10.43 -5.89 13.46
N VAL A 10 9.61 -6.94 13.41
CA VAL A 10 8.17 -6.82 13.10
C VAL A 10 7.45 -5.86 14.06
N HIS A 11 7.95 -5.64 15.27
CA HIS A 11 7.36 -4.71 16.23
C HIS A 11 7.63 -3.23 15.89
N ASP A 12 8.63 -2.96 15.04
CA ASP A 12 9.07 -1.62 14.64
C ASP A 12 8.84 -1.38 13.14
N TRP A 13 8.01 -2.22 12.51
CA TRP A 13 7.79 -2.24 11.07
C TRP A 13 7.45 -0.86 10.51
N TYR A 14 6.66 -0.09 11.26
CA TYR A 14 6.17 1.22 10.87
C TYR A 14 7.28 2.28 10.73
N ARG A 15 8.49 2.01 11.24
CA ARG A 15 9.69 2.85 11.08
C ARG A 15 10.79 2.21 10.25
N THR A 16 10.86 0.88 10.24
CA THR A 16 12.03 0.14 9.75
C THR A 16 11.74 -0.67 8.49
N SER A 17 10.49 -0.71 8.04
CA SER A 17 10.09 -1.47 6.86
C SER A 17 10.60 -0.85 5.56
N ILE A 18 11.20 -1.70 4.75
CA ILE A 18 11.58 -1.47 3.37
C ILE A 18 10.92 -2.52 2.46
N ILE A 19 10.89 -2.27 1.16
CA ILE A 19 10.46 -3.26 0.16
C ILE A 19 11.71 -3.79 -0.56
N GLN A 20 11.92 -5.10 -0.47
CA GLN A 20 12.99 -5.82 -1.16
C GLN A 20 12.48 -6.57 -2.39
N HIS A 21 13.34 -6.67 -3.39
CA HIS A 21 13.20 -7.56 -4.52
C HIS A 21 13.95 -8.85 -4.23
N ALA A 22 13.23 -9.97 -4.22
CA ALA A 22 13.78 -11.30 -4.10
C ALA A 22 13.43 -12.11 -5.35
N VAL A 23 14.37 -12.92 -5.84
CA VAL A 23 14.23 -13.71 -7.07
C VAL A 23 14.52 -15.18 -6.78
N SER A 24 13.88 -16.05 -7.54
CA SER A 24 14.14 -17.50 -7.55
C SER A 24 13.83 -18.03 -8.94
N ALA A 25 14.55 -19.05 -9.38
CA ALA A 25 14.21 -19.81 -10.59
C ALA A 25 13.06 -20.80 -10.34
N ASP A 26 12.79 -21.15 -9.08
CA ASP A 26 11.72 -22.05 -8.63
C ASP A 26 10.70 -21.27 -7.78
N PRO A 27 9.39 -21.38 -8.02
CA PRO A 27 8.36 -20.73 -7.19
C PRO A 27 8.41 -21.12 -5.70
N LEU A 28 9.00 -22.27 -5.35
CA LEU A 28 9.19 -22.73 -3.97
C LEU A 28 10.50 -22.23 -3.34
N GLY A 29 11.36 -21.56 -4.11
CA GLY A 29 12.67 -21.10 -3.67
C GLY A 29 13.80 -22.11 -3.91
N PRO A 30 15.01 -21.86 -3.38
CA PRO A 30 15.33 -20.77 -2.46
C PRO A 30 15.29 -19.39 -3.13
N TYR A 31 14.81 -18.39 -2.40
CA TYR A 31 14.79 -16.99 -2.83
C TYR A 31 16.09 -16.29 -2.43
N VAL A 32 16.63 -15.46 -3.33
CA VAL A 32 17.81 -14.62 -3.09
C VAL A 32 17.40 -13.15 -3.18
N ILE A 33 17.87 -12.33 -2.23
CA ILE A 33 17.64 -10.88 -2.26
C ILE A 33 18.47 -10.28 -3.39
N ALA A 34 17.79 -9.73 -4.40
CA ALA A 34 18.38 -9.05 -5.55
C ALA A 34 18.62 -7.56 -5.30
N GLY A 35 17.89 -6.95 -4.35
CA GLY A 35 18.12 -5.56 -3.95
C GLY A 35 16.93 -4.93 -3.24
N THR A 36 17.08 -3.65 -2.86
CA THR A 36 16.01 -2.84 -2.28
C THR A 36 15.23 -2.13 -3.39
N ALA A 37 13.93 -2.38 -3.49
CA ALA A 37 13.07 -1.73 -4.47
C ALA A 37 12.62 -0.35 -3.99
N LEU A 38 12.18 -0.22 -2.73
CA LEU A 38 11.82 1.04 -2.10
C LEU A 38 12.24 1.04 -0.61
N ASN A 39 12.65 2.20 -0.12
CA ASN A 39 12.84 2.53 1.30
C ASN A 39 12.14 3.87 1.56
N GLY A 40 11.83 4.21 2.82
CA GLY A 40 11.31 5.54 3.16
C GLY A 40 12.17 6.65 2.56
N THR A 41 11.53 7.73 2.10
CA THR A 41 12.25 8.79 1.35
C THR A 41 13.22 9.60 2.22
N GLY A 42 13.03 9.56 3.54
CA GLY A 42 13.73 10.41 4.50
C GLY A 42 13.29 11.88 4.49
N ASN A 43 12.45 12.27 3.53
CA ASN A 43 11.94 13.63 3.42
C ASN A 43 10.64 13.78 4.22
N ARG A 44 10.66 14.63 5.25
CA ARG A 44 9.54 14.86 6.17
C ARG A 44 8.23 15.25 5.48
N ALA A 45 8.27 15.83 4.28
CA ALA A 45 7.07 16.25 3.55
C ALA A 45 6.33 15.10 2.86
N ASP A 46 6.99 13.95 2.63
CA ASP A 46 6.43 12.86 1.85
C ASP A 46 5.53 11.96 2.71
N PHE A 47 4.46 11.39 2.16
CA PHE A 47 3.57 10.51 2.92
C PHE A 47 4.23 9.19 3.32
N ASP A 48 5.27 8.76 2.60
CA ASP A 48 6.09 7.57 2.82
C ASP A 48 7.51 7.92 3.30
N ALA A 49 7.66 9.03 4.03
CA ALA A 49 8.95 9.52 4.50
C ALA A 49 9.76 8.51 5.31
N THR A 50 9.08 7.69 6.13
CA THR A 50 9.75 6.81 7.10
C THR A 50 9.77 5.36 6.64
N GLY A 51 8.62 4.83 6.23
CA GLY A 51 8.49 3.41 5.95
C GLY A 51 7.61 3.14 4.74
N VAL A 52 7.95 2.06 4.04
CA VAL A 52 7.14 1.49 2.96
C VAL A 52 6.86 0.02 3.28
N HIS A 53 5.61 -0.44 3.10
CA HIS A 53 5.20 -1.77 3.54
C HIS A 53 4.15 -2.42 2.63
N ASN A 54 3.97 -3.74 2.78
CA ASN A 54 2.99 -4.58 2.10
C ASN A 54 2.86 -4.31 0.59
N PRO A 55 3.91 -4.64 -0.19
CA PRO A 55 3.94 -4.39 -1.61
C PRO A 55 3.02 -5.34 -2.38
N GLN A 56 2.46 -4.84 -3.47
CA GLN A 56 1.92 -5.67 -4.56
C GLN A 56 2.43 -5.14 -5.90
N VAL A 57 2.93 -6.05 -6.75
CA VAL A 57 3.36 -5.72 -8.11
C VAL A 57 2.36 -6.24 -9.13
N VAL A 58 1.98 -5.40 -10.08
CA VAL A 58 1.17 -5.75 -11.26
C VAL A 58 1.84 -5.20 -12.52
N LYS A 59 1.50 -5.75 -13.68
CA LYS A 59 1.97 -5.26 -14.97
C LYS A 59 0.79 -4.67 -15.73
N LEU A 60 1.01 -3.57 -16.45
CA LEU A 60 0.06 -3.08 -17.44
C LEU A 60 -0.02 -4.04 -18.63
N HIS A 61 -1.19 -4.09 -19.28
CA HIS A 61 -1.43 -4.94 -20.45
C HIS A 61 -0.91 -4.31 -21.72
N ARG A 62 -1.08 -2.98 -21.90
CA ARG A 62 -0.73 -2.30 -23.16
C ARG A 62 0.67 -1.70 -23.13
N GLU A 63 1.12 -1.24 -21.98
CA GLU A 63 2.46 -0.68 -21.78
C GLU A 63 3.40 -1.66 -21.06
N PRO A 64 4.71 -1.68 -21.38
CA PRO A 64 5.70 -2.50 -20.68
C PRO A 64 6.08 -1.89 -19.32
N VAL A 65 5.08 -1.55 -18.51
CA VAL A 65 5.23 -0.90 -17.20
C VAL A 65 4.74 -1.83 -16.10
N TYR A 66 5.57 -1.96 -15.08
CA TYR A 66 5.24 -2.60 -13.81
C TYR A 66 4.87 -1.52 -12.80
N LEU A 67 3.83 -1.78 -12.02
CA LEU A 67 3.36 -0.93 -10.94
C LEU A 67 3.57 -1.64 -9.61
N LEU A 68 4.14 -0.94 -8.64
CA LEU A 68 4.34 -1.36 -7.27
C LEU A 68 3.45 -0.52 -6.37
N PHE A 69 2.36 -1.11 -5.90
CA PHE A 69 1.48 -0.52 -4.88
C PHE A 69 2.04 -0.84 -3.49
N TYR A 70 1.99 0.12 -2.58
CA TYR A 70 2.54 -0.04 -1.23
C TYR A 70 1.87 0.87 -0.21
N ILE A 71 1.99 0.50 1.07
CA ILE A 71 1.67 1.36 2.22
C ILE A 71 2.82 2.34 2.43
N GLY A 72 2.51 3.62 2.61
CA GLY A 72 3.45 4.66 3.05
C GLY A 72 3.16 5.15 4.47
N LEU A 73 4.23 5.39 5.22
CA LEU A 73 4.19 5.92 6.59
C LEU A 73 5.11 7.13 6.74
N ASN A 74 4.65 8.14 7.49
CA ASN A 74 5.44 9.32 7.83
C ASN A 74 5.47 9.58 9.35
N CYS A 75 6.47 9.01 10.00
CA CYS A 75 6.77 9.22 11.41
C CYS A 75 7.56 10.51 11.68
N LEU A 76 8.17 11.10 10.65
CA LEU A 76 8.92 12.35 10.77
C LEU A 76 7.98 13.55 10.94
N ALA A 77 6.83 13.55 10.26
CA ALA A 77 5.80 14.59 10.38
C ALA A 77 4.88 14.40 11.60
N LEU A 78 4.85 13.21 12.19
CA LEU A 78 3.95 12.85 13.30
C LEU A 78 4.72 12.52 14.60
N PRO A 79 5.40 13.50 15.24
CA PRO A 79 6.09 13.26 16.51
C PRO A 79 5.09 13.00 17.66
N GLY A 80 5.34 11.96 18.46
CA GLY A 80 4.60 11.68 19.70
C GLY A 80 3.26 10.94 19.56
N LYS A 81 2.90 10.50 18.35
CA LYS A 81 1.79 9.58 18.08
C LYS A 81 2.35 8.40 17.28
N ASP A 82 1.99 7.17 17.60
CA ASP A 82 2.40 6.01 16.77
C ASP A 82 1.88 6.24 15.35
N CYS A 83 2.81 6.57 14.46
CA CYS A 83 2.57 6.84 13.04
C CYS A 83 1.97 5.63 12.32
N GLU A 84 2.07 4.42 12.89
CA GLU A 84 1.34 3.25 12.41
C GLU A 84 -0.18 3.46 12.34
N ARG A 85 -0.73 4.41 13.10
CA ARG A 85 -2.15 4.78 13.05
C ARG A 85 -2.54 5.59 11.82
N PHE A 86 -1.58 6.05 11.03
CA PHE A 86 -1.77 6.89 9.85
C PHE A 86 -1.08 6.24 8.65
N GLN A 87 -1.88 5.63 7.79
CA GLN A 87 -1.39 4.89 6.64
C GLN A 87 -2.08 5.40 5.36
N SER A 88 -1.28 5.57 4.32
CA SER A 88 -1.72 5.93 2.98
C SER A 88 -1.18 4.92 1.97
N ILE A 89 -1.76 4.86 0.78
CA ILE A 89 -1.30 3.98 -0.30
C ILE A 89 -0.63 4.82 -1.39
N GLY A 90 0.57 4.41 -1.76
CA GLY A 90 1.35 4.94 -2.87
C GLY A 90 1.43 3.96 -4.05
N VAL A 91 1.97 4.47 -5.16
CA VAL A 91 2.37 3.65 -6.32
C VAL A 91 3.72 4.13 -6.87
N ALA A 92 4.53 3.18 -7.33
CA ALA A 92 5.74 3.42 -8.08
C ALA A 92 5.71 2.63 -9.38
N SER A 93 6.39 3.11 -10.43
CA SER A 93 6.45 2.45 -11.74
C SER A 93 7.88 2.10 -12.13
N ALA A 94 8.05 1.02 -12.91
CA ALA A 94 9.32 0.63 -13.50
C ALA A 94 9.09 -0.06 -14.86
N SER A 95 10.07 -0.02 -15.76
CA SER A 95 10.05 -0.80 -17.01
C SER A 95 10.47 -2.26 -16.83
N SER A 96 10.97 -2.62 -15.65
CA SER A 96 11.43 -3.95 -15.27
C SER A 96 11.03 -4.25 -13.81
N PRO A 97 10.70 -5.50 -13.45
CA PRO A 97 10.46 -5.85 -12.05
C PRO A 97 11.70 -5.63 -11.16
N ALA A 98 12.90 -5.57 -11.74
CA ALA A 98 14.12 -5.24 -11.04
C ALA A 98 14.29 -3.73 -10.74
N GLY A 99 13.39 -2.88 -11.23
CA GLY A 99 13.53 -1.42 -11.13
C GLY A 99 14.45 -0.83 -12.21
N PRO A 100 14.95 0.41 -12.00
CA PRO A 100 14.70 1.27 -10.84
C PRO A 100 13.22 1.66 -10.74
N TRP A 101 12.73 1.79 -9.50
CA TRP A 101 11.34 2.16 -9.21
C TRP A 101 11.20 3.66 -9.06
N GLN A 102 10.33 4.28 -9.85
CA GLN A 102 10.01 5.69 -9.79
C GLN A 102 8.68 5.91 -9.09
N ARG A 103 8.67 6.61 -7.95
CA ARG A 103 7.43 7.00 -7.25
C ARG A 103 6.60 7.97 -8.09
N LEU A 104 5.28 7.89 -7.96
CA LEU A 104 4.39 8.92 -8.50
C LEU A 104 4.54 10.27 -7.77
N GLY A 105 4.92 10.25 -6.49
CA GLY A 105 5.24 11.44 -5.67
C GLY A 105 4.19 11.77 -4.61
N SER A 106 2.92 11.47 -4.84
CA SER A 106 1.84 11.64 -3.86
C SER A 106 1.16 10.31 -3.55
N ALA A 107 0.47 10.26 -2.40
CA ALA A 107 -0.41 9.14 -2.09
C ALA A 107 -1.57 9.11 -3.09
N ILE A 108 -1.83 7.94 -3.68
CA ILE A 108 -2.96 7.74 -4.57
C ILE A 108 -4.25 7.43 -3.80
N ILE A 109 -4.13 6.89 -2.58
CA ILE A 109 -5.22 6.79 -1.61
C ILE A 109 -4.73 7.38 -0.28
N ALA A 110 -5.39 8.45 0.15
CA ALA A 110 -5.31 8.95 1.52
C ALA A 110 -6.61 8.63 2.26
N PRO A 111 -6.54 8.33 3.58
CA PRO A 111 -7.73 8.07 4.38
C PRO A 111 -8.59 9.34 4.51
N ARG A 112 -9.91 9.18 4.40
CA ARG A 112 -10.90 10.25 4.55
C ARG A 112 -11.37 10.32 5.99
N ALA A 113 -11.12 11.44 6.66
CA ALA A 113 -11.50 11.65 8.06
C ALA A 113 -13.00 11.48 8.34
N THR A 114 -13.85 11.73 7.33
CA THR A 114 -15.31 11.60 7.42
C THR A 114 -15.83 10.19 7.12
N ASP A 115 -14.97 9.29 6.66
CA ASP A 115 -15.34 7.91 6.34
C ASP A 115 -14.97 6.99 7.49
N SER A 116 -15.96 6.45 8.20
CA SER A 116 -15.75 5.58 9.36
C SER A 116 -15.06 4.25 9.02
N LYS A 117 -14.97 3.90 7.73
CA LYS A 117 -14.21 2.72 7.26
C LYS A 117 -12.73 3.02 7.04
N GLU A 118 -12.36 4.28 6.87
CA GLU A 118 -10.96 4.69 6.69
C GLU A 118 -10.41 5.39 7.95
N CYS A 119 -11.27 6.02 8.76
CA CYS A 119 -10.88 6.71 9.99
C CYS A 119 -11.84 6.46 11.16
N VAL A 120 -11.31 6.20 12.36
CA VAL A 120 -12.10 6.04 13.59
C VAL A 120 -11.44 6.75 14.78
N MET A 121 -12.26 7.14 15.75
CA MET A 121 -11.79 7.58 17.07
C MET A 121 -11.82 6.41 18.04
N ARG A 122 -10.69 6.15 18.73
CA ARG A 122 -10.63 5.27 19.90
C ARG A 122 -10.25 6.12 21.12
N GLY A 123 -11.26 6.48 21.91
CA GLY A 123 -11.10 7.45 22.98
C GLY A 123 -10.61 8.79 22.42
N ARG A 124 -9.46 9.28 22.90
CA ARG A 124 -8.85 10.55 22.42
C ARG A 124 -7.91 10.38 21.23
N LEU A 125 -7.74 9.16 20.70
CA LEU A 125 -6.82 8.87 19.60
C LEU A 125 -7.57 8.66 18.30
N GLN A 126 -7.10 9.30 17.23
CA GLN A 126 -7.58 9.07 15.87
C GLN A 126 -6.71 8.02 15.19
N TRP A 127 -7.38 7.13 14.46
CA TRP A 127 -6.78 6.14 13.57
C TRP A 127 -7.31 6.41 12.18
N CYS A 128 -6.43 6.52 11.19
CA CYS A 128 -6.77 6.79 9.80
C CYS A 128 -5.91 5.91 8.90
N VAL A 129 -6.45 4.79 8.45
CA VAL A 129 -5.69 3.71 7.82
C VAL A 129 -6.38 3.26 6.55
N VAL A 130 -5.65 3.36 5.44
CA VAL A 130 -5.88 2.59 4.22
C VAL A 130 -4.63 1.74 3.97
N ALA A 131 -4.81 0.43 3.84
CA ALA A 131 -3.69 -0.50 3.89
C ALA A 131 -3.87 -1.69 2.94
N ASN A 132 -2.82 -2.49 2.79
CA ASN A 132 -2.82 -3.76 2.06
C ASN A 132 -3.43 -3.62 0.65
N PRO A 133 -2.83 -2.79 -0.22
CA PRO A 133 -3.35 -2.58 -1.56
C PRO A 133 -3.35 -3.90 -2.36
N SER A 134 -4.43 -4.12 -3.09
CA SER A 134 -4.58 -5.18 -4.08
C SER A 134 -5.25 -4.62 -5.33
N ALA A 135 -4.48 -4.44 -6.38
CA ALA A 135 -4.85 -3.86 -7.65
C ALA A 135 -5.20 -4.95 -8.66
N VAL A 136 -6.26 -4.69 -9.43
CA VAL A 136 -6.62 -5.38 -10.66
C VAL A 136 -6.45 -4.38 -11.80
N VAL A 137 -5.59 -4.73 -12.77
CA VAL A 137 -5.42 -3.97 -14.00
C VAL A 137 -6.35 -4.57 -15.05
N HIS A 138 -7.25 -3.75 -15.58
CA HIS A 138 -8.20 -4.14 -16.64
C HIS A 138 -7.54 -4.06 -18.01
N ASP A 139 -8.12 -4.68 -19.03
CA ASP A 139 -7.57 -4.74 -20.41
C ASP A 139 -7.32 -3.36 -21.06
N ASP A 140 -7.90 -2.30 -20.51
CA ASP A 140 -7.69 -0.91 -20.91
C ASP A 140 -6.65 -0.14 -20.07
N ASP A 141 -5.90 -0.85 -19.23
CA ASP A 141 -4.95 -0.32 -18.25
C ASP A 141 -5.57 0.59 -17.17
N SER A 142 -6.91 0.64 -17.09
CA SER A 142 -7.59 1.17 -15.90
C SER A 142 -7.37 0.24 -14.72
N VAL A 143 -7.54 0.77 -13.50
CA VAL A 143 -7.20 0.05 -12.27
C VAL A 143 -8.37 0.09 -11.29
N THR A 144 -8.79 -1.09 -10.85
CA THR A 144 -9.55 -1.23 -9.60
C THR A 144 -8.58 -1.55 -8.48
N LEU A 145 -8.53 -0.70 -7.45
CA LEU A 145 -7.72 -0.89 -6.26
C LEU A 145 -8.60 -1.27 -5.08
N PHE A 146 -8.43 -2.49 -4.60
CA PHE A 146 -8.94 -2.96 -3.32
C PHE A 146 -7.95 -2.62 -2.21
N TYR A 147 -8.47 -2.32 -1.02
CA TYR A 147 -7.65 -2.04 0.15
C TYR A 147 -8.43 -2.29 1.44
N ARG A 148 -7.69 -2.51 2.51
CA ARG A 148 -8.20 -2.71 3.86
C ARG A 148 -8.44 -1.37 4.54
N GLY A 149 -9.61 -1.22 5.16
CA GLY A 149 -9.96 -0.11 6.02
C GLY A 149 -9.31 -0.19 7.42
N VAL A 150 -9.63 0.78 8.26
CA VAL A 150 -9.08 0.90 9.61
C VAL A 150 -9.64 -0.18 10.55
N LEU A 151 -8.78 -0.77 11.38
CA LEU A 151 -9.14 -1.85 12.32
C LEU A 151 -9.89 -3.04 11.67
N ASP A 152 -9.52 -3.38 10.44
CA ASP A 152 -10.10 -4.50 9.67
C ASP A 152 -11.64 -4.41 9.49
N ASN A 153 -12.19 -3.20 9.59
CA ASN A 153 -13.64 -2.99 9.64
C ASN A 153 -14.34 -3.02 8.26
N ALA A 154 -13.56 -3.11 7.18
CA ALA A 154 -14.02 -3.20 5.80
C ALA A 154 -12.89 -3.58 4.84
N ILE A 155 -13.28 -4.21 3.73
CA ILE A 155 -12.54 -4.14 2.48
C ILE A 155 -13.23 -3.11 1.58
N LEU A 156 -12.44 -2.20 1.01
CA LEU A 156 -12.90 -1.08 0.22
C LEU A 156 -12.36 -1.19 -1.20
N GLN A 157 -13.05 -0.56 -2.16
CA GLN A 157 -12.59 -0.46 -3.55
C GLN A 157 -12.69 0.96 -4.09
N LYS A 158 -11.70 1.34 -4.92
CA LYS A 158 -11.70 2.57 -5.73
C LYS A 158 -11.23 2.24 -7.16
N PHE A 159 -11.78 2.95 -8.13
CA PHE A 159 -11.45 2.80 -9.55
C PHE A 159 -10.68 4.03 -10.04
N ALA A 160 -9.74 3.85 -10.98
CA ALA A 160 -9.13 4.92 -11.73
C ALA A 160 -8.98 4.53 -13.21
N ALA A 161 -9.36 5.43 -14.11
CA ALA A 161 -9.15 5.24 -15.55
C ALA A 161 -7.66 5.23 -15.96
N SER A 162 -6.78 5.69 -15.05
CA SER A 162 -5.32 5.64 -15.19
C SER A 162 -4.73 5.25 -13.84
N TRP A 163 -3.67 4.44 -13.83
CA TRP A 163 -2.96 4.07 -12.59
C TRP A 163 -2.41 5.26 -11.80
N LYS A 164 -2.24 6.43 -12.45
CA LYS A 164 -1.85 7.68 -11.80
C LYS A 164 -3.00 8.33 -10.99
N GLY A 165 -4.20 7.77 -11.08
CA GLY A 165 -5.41 8.33 -10.49
C GLY A 165 -6.11 9.38 -11.37
N PRO A 166 -7.08 10.13 -10.82
CA PRO A 166 -7.57 10.01 -9.45
C PRO A 166 -8.31 8.69 -9.22
N TYR A 167 -8.14 8.12 -8.03
CA TYR A 167 -8.90 6.95 -7.60
C TYR A 167 -10.22 7.39 -6.96
N VAL A 168 -11.31 7.08 -7.63
CA VAL A 168 -12.68 7.45 -7.22
C VAL A 168 -13.41 6.25 -6.63
N ARG A 169 -14.27 6.51 -5.65
CA ARG A 169 -15.08 5.48 -5.00
C ARG A 169 -16.10 4.94 -6.02
N SER A 170 -16.10 3.64 -6.27
CA SER A 170 -17.10 3.00 -7.13
C SER A 170 -18.42 2.75 -6.38
N GLN A 171 -19.52 2.51 -7.11
CA GLN A 171 -20.74 1.95 -6.51
C GLN A 171 -20.42 0.60 -5.86
N GLY A 172 -21.02 0.30 -4.69
CA GLY A 172 -20.70 -0.92 -3.93
C GLY A 172 -19.29 -0.92 -3.32
N SER A 173 -18.73 0.26 -3.06
CA SER A 173 -17.34 0.47 -2.61
C SER A 173 -16.94 -0.15 -1.27
N VAL A 174 -17.91 -0.67 -0.51
CA VAL A 174 -17.67 -1.46 0.69
C VAL A 174 -18.02 -2.90 0.36
N ILE A 175 -17.03 -3.77 0.42
CA ILE A 175 -17.23 -5.21 0.30
C ILE A 175 -17.44 -5.71 1.73
N ASN A 176 -18.69 -6.04 2.06
CA ASN A 176 -19.06 -6.46 3.41
C ASN A 176 -18.30 -7.71 3.83
N THR A 177 -17.58 -7.64 4.95
CA THR A 177 -16.90 -8.77 5.59
C THR A 177 -17.84 -9.64 6.43
N LEU A 178 -19.11 -9.24 6.60
CA LEU A 178 -20.09 -9.91 7.48
C LEU A 178 -21.03 -10.91 6.76
N ALA A 179 -20.84 -11.17 5.46
CA ALA A 179 -21.70 -12.10 4.72
C ALA A 179 -21.18 -13.54 4.62
N TRP A 180 -20.08 -13.88 5.31
CA TRP A 180 -19.66 -15.27 5.49
C TRP A 180 -20.24 -15.82 6.78
N GLN A 181 -21.55 -16.06 6.79
CA GLN A 181 -22.06 -17.16 7.61
C GLN A 181 -21.66 -18.41 6.85
N VAL A 182 -20.69 -19.13 7.40
CA VAL A 182 -20.50 -20.54 7.05
C VAL A 182 -21.79 -21.21 7.54
N GLU A 183 -22.66 -21.58 6.61
CA GLU A 183 -23.69 -22.57 6.93
C GLU A 183 -22.93 -23.87 7.24
N ASP A 184 -23.08 -24.35 8.48
CA ASP A 184 -22.55 -25.63 8.96
C ASP A 184 -23.13 -26.82 8.17
#